data_AF-A0A7W7H4W6-F1
#
_entry.id   AF-A0A7W7H4W6-F1
#
_cell.length_a   1.000
_cell.length_b   1.000
_cell.length_c   1.000
_cell.angle_alpha   90.00
_cell.angle_beta   90.00
_cell.angle_gamma   90.00
#
_symmetry.space_group_name_H-M   'P 1'
#
loop_
_entity.id
_entity.type
_entity.pdbx_description
1 polymer ?
#
loop_
_entity_poly.entity_id
_entity_poly.type
_entity_poly.pdbx_seq_one_letter_code
_entity_poly.pdbx_strand_id
1 'polypeptide(L)' 'MTRYPSQRLHEEVAYLGFHLHWPYDQIMSMAHRERQRWVAEVAALLSRE' A
#
# COMPACT_ATOMS: atom_id res chain seq x y z
N MET A 1 -15.79 15.79 -2.00
CA MET A 1 -15.03 15.04 -1.00
C MET A 1 -15.12 13.56 -1.35
N THR A 2 -14.16 13.04 -2.13
CA THR A 2 -14.17 11.64 -2.56
C THR A 2 -13.62 10.81 -1.41
N ARG A 3 -14.50 10.25 -0.58
CA ARG A 3 -14.13 9.39 0.54
C ARG A 3 -13.44 8.16 -0.06
N TYR A 4 -12.16 7.98 0.22
CA TYR A 4 -11.45 6.78 -0.20
C TYR A 4 -12.16 5.57 0.39
N PRO A 5 -12.48 4.52 -0.40
CA PRO A 5 -13.12 3.34 0.15
C PRO A 5 -12.19 2.74 1.21
N SER A 6 -12.68 2.61 2.44
CA SER A 6 -11.91 2.03 3.56
C SER A 6 -11.37 0.64 3.22
N GLN A 7 -12.07 -0.09 2.35
CA GLN A 7 -11.63 -1.39 1.86
C GLN A 7 -10.30 -1.31 1.08
N ARG A 8 -10.13 -0.33 0.18
CA ARG A 8 -8.87 -0.15 -0.56
C ARG A 8 -7.70 0.19 0.35
N LEU A 9 -7.94 0.98 1.40
CA LEU A 9 -6.91 1.29 2.39
C LEU A 9 -6.40 0.02 3.08
N HIS A 10 -7.30 -0.86 3.50
CA HIS A 10 -6.93 -2.13 4.12
C HIS A 10 -6.17 -3.05 3.15
N GLU A 11 -6.59 -3.10 1.89
CA GLU A 11 -5.90 -3.86 0.84
C GLU A 11 -4.47 -3.34 0.61
N GLU A 12 -4.29 -2.02 0.47
CA GLU A 12 -2.97 -1.38 0.30
C GLU A 12 -2.03 -1.69 1.48
N VAL A 13 -2.55 -1.63 2.70
CA VAL A 13 -1.75 -1.85 3.91
C VAL A 13 -1.39 -3.32 4.09
N ALA A 14 -2.34 -4.23 3.84
CA ALA A 14 -2.08 -5.67 3.89
C ALA A 14 -1.05 -6.07 2.82
N TYR A 15 -1.17 -5.53 1.60
CA TYR A 15 -0.24 -5.81 0.51
C TYR A 15 1.20 -5.39 0.86
N LEU A 16 1.39 -4.14 1.29
CA LEU A 16 2.72 -3.65 1.67
C LEU A 16 3.25 -4.34 2.93
N GLY A 17 2.42 -4.57 3.93
CA GLY A 17 2.81 -5.28 5.16
C GLY A 17 3.24 -6.72 4.90
N PHE A 18 2.58 -7.40 3.96
CA PHE A 18 2.93 -8.78 3.58
C PHE A 18 4.22 -8.86 2.76
N HIS A 19 4.42 -7.97 1.78
CA HIS A 19 5.56 -8.04 0.86
C HIS A 19 6.82 -7.34 1.36
N LEU A 20 6.69 -6.24 2.11
CA LEU A 20 7.83 -5.44 2.59
C LEU A 20 8.09 -5.64 4.09
N HIS A 21 7.21 -6.36 4.80
CA HIS A 21 7.28 -6.58 6.25
C HIS A 21 7.33 -5.27 7.06
N TRP A 22 6.82 -4.18 6.50
CA TRP A 22 6.74 -2.90 7.20
C TRP A 22 5.67 -2.94 8.29
N PRO A 23 5.91 -2.29 9.45
CA PRO A 23 4.93 -2.21 10.52
C PRO A 23 3.71 -1.40 10.08
N TYR A 24 2.54 -1.82 10.57
CA TYR A 24 1.25 -1.21 10.25
C TYR A 24 1.25 0.32 10.47
N ASP A 25 1.78 0.77 11.60
CA ASP A 25 1.82 2.20 11.95
C ASP A 25 2.66 3.03 10.96
N GLN A 26 3.73 2.45 10.43
CA GLN A 26 4.55 3.11 9.42
C GLN A 26 3.77 3.27 8.11
N ILE A 27 3.07 2.23 7.66
CA ILE A 27 2.27 2.28 6.43
C ILE A 27 1.07 3.23 6.58
N MET A 28 0.46 3.28 7.77
CA MET A 28 -0.65 4.18 8.07
C MET A 28 -0.21 5.64 8.20
N SER A 29 1.04 5.89 8.57
CA SER A 29 1.61 7.24 8.62
C SER A 29 1.94 7.81 7.24
N MET A 30 1.99 6.98 6.20
CA MET A 30 2.29 7.44 4.83
C MET A 30 1.13 8.25 4.24
N ALA A 31 1.50 9.25 3.43
CA ALA A 31 0.52 9.94 2.61
C ALA A 31 -0.16 8.95 1.67
N HIS A 32 -1.47 9.11 1.45
CA HIS A 32 -2.23 8.17 0.62
C HIS A 32 -1.58 7.95 -0.76
N ARG A 33 -1.14 9.01 -1.44
CA ARG A 33 -0.47 8.93 -2.75
C ARG A 33 0.86 8.18 -2.71
N GLU A 34 1.61 8.32 -1.62
CA GLU A 34 2.89 7.63 -1.45
C GLU A 34 2.67 6.13 -1.29
N ARG A 35 1.68 5.74 -0.49
CA ARG A 35 1.30 4.33 -0.35
C ARG A 35 0.87 3.71 -1.68
N GLN A 36 0.06 4.42 -2.47
CA GLN A 36 -0.35 3.93 -3.79
C GLN A 36 0.82 3.75 -4.74
N ARG A 37 1.81 4.66 -4.69
CA ARG A 37 3.05 4.52 -5.47
C ARG A 37 3.78 3.24 -5.07
N TRP A 38 4.00 3.02 -3.77
CA TRP A 38 4.67 1.80 -3.30
C TRP A 38 3.96 0.52 -3.72
N VAL A 39 2.63 0.49 -3.65
CA VAL A 39 1.84 -0.66 -4.14
C VAL A 39 2.10 -0.91 -5.63
N ALA A 40 2.09 0.14 -6.46
CA ALA A 40 2.35 0.00 -7.89
C ALA A 40 3.78 -0.47 -8.20
N GLU A 41 4.79 0.06 -7.50
CA GLU A 41 6.19 -0.33 -7.69
C GLU A 41 6.41 -1.80 -7.29
N VAL A 42 5.88 -2.22 -6.13
CA VAL A 42 5.98 -3.62 -5.68
C VAL A 42 5.26 -4.56 -6.64
N ALA A 43 4.07 -4.20 -7.12
CA ALA A 43 3.35 -4.99 -8.12
C ALA A 43 4.12 -5.10 -9.44
N ALA A 44 4.74 -4.01 -9.89
CA ALA A 44 5.56 -4.01 -11.09
C ALA A 44 6.80 -4.89 -10.93
N LEU A 45 7.44 -4.91 -9.77
CA LEU A 45 8.56 -5.81 -9.48
C LEU A 45 8.13 -7.28 -9.52
N LEU A 46 7.05 -7.63 -8.82
CA LEU A 46 6.54 -9.00 -8.77
C LEU A 46 6.04 -9.51 -10.13
N SER A 47 5.54 -8.63 -11.01
CA SER A 47 5.12 -9.02 -12.36
C SER A 47 6.27 -9.27 -13.35
N ARG A 48 7.50 -8.91 -12.96
CA ARG A 48 8.69 -9.05 -13.82
C ARG A 48 9.47 -10.34 -13.55
N GLU A 49 9.07 -11.10 -12.54
CA GLU A 49 9.58 -12.45 -12.22
C GLU A 49 8.65 -13.52 -12.80
#